data_AF-A0A9W6FW53-F1
#
_entry.id   AF-A0A9W6FW53-F1
#
_cell.length_a   1.000
_cell.length_b   1.000
_cell.length_c   1.000
_cell.angle_alpha   90.00
_cell.angle_beta   90.00
_cell.angle_gamma   90.00
#
_symmetry.space_group_name_H-M   'P 1'
#
loop_
_entity.id
_entity.type
_entity.pdbx_description
1 polymer ?
#
loop_
_entity_poly.entity_id
_entity_poly.type
_entity_poly.pdbx_seq_one_letter_code
_entity_poly.pdbx_strand_id
1 'polypeptide(L)'
;MCRCFFVAPRFAHPRFAGFRFSLLVSSIILLLTSVPIEAAQVKLAWNANTEPTLAGYKVYYGVSSGNYTSVVDAGLKTKCVVSGLKEGKTYYFAATAYDRSRNESDFSKEISYTVPSGDAAGGGAPIATGMTLSTRSGVEIEGVLKGVDPDGDPLSFQIVRSAGKGRVILKNASTGSFLYTPATGAKGSDSFAFKVSDGKSCSNVATVNITVGKPVKVYCEAERGELVSPAVRVKNEMASGGRYVRIPGAKANVVGKAAVSGVAEFKFNAPYSGYYFVLVRLMCARAGENRFRVFMDYGEEFEWTTAVGGEGGWIWDRVREGDSGEPHAFYLQKGEHVFAIQQGMQVLNIDNLLVSTQPDIIPSTLYEDGEDGGIEGWEVVDLTPKGAEITNIYDSGRQSRVVQLSGSGMKNAFRLRSEDYSKWSNASRFVLEWSMSFDDSFVVAVDVETDQGYRSLRYSPVNRDPLGEGKIVQFGLGKRAADGAWRTFVRDLQADLERAQPGLKILKVNGFTVRGSGKVDDISLKDAA
;
A
#
# COMPACT_ATOMS: atom_id res chain seq x y z
N MET A 1 -39.61 -25.35 -13.00
CA MET A 1 -41.04 -25.66 -13.15
C MET A 1 -41.36 -26.99 -12.48
N CYS A 2 -42.54 -27.07 -11.89
CA CYS A 2 -43.17 -28.18 -11.15
C CYS A 2 -43.22 -29.57 -11.82
N ARG A 3 -43.32 -30.61 -10.96
CA ARG A 3 -44.16 -31.86 -11.04
C ARG A 3 -43.82 -32.90 -12.14
N CYS A 4 -44.09 -34.22 -12.06
CA CYS A 4 -44.42 -35.25 -11.04
C CYS A 4 -44.65 -36.60 -11.79
N PHE A 5 -44.24 -37.75 -11.20
CA PHE A 5 -44.72 -39.17 -11.38
C PHE A 5 -44.65 -39.86 -12.77
N PHE A 6 -44.56 -41.19 -13.00
CA PHE A 6 -45.01 -42.47 -12.39
C PHE A 6 -44.17 -43.62 -13.09
N VAL A 7 -43.82 -44.82 -12.56
CA VAL A 7 -44.55 -46.12 -12.53
C VAL A 7 -43.55 -47.23 -12.07
N ALA A 8 -44.02 -48.22 -11.29
CA ALA A 8 -43.31 -49.47 -10.95
C ALA A 8 -43.70 -50.66 -11.86
N PRO A 9 -42.98 -51.79 -11.82
CA PRO A 9 -43.70 -53.07 -11.79
C PRO A 9 -43.26 -54.03 -10.67
N ARG A 10 -44.25 -54.78 -10.19
CA ARG A 10 -44.20 -55.86 -9.20
C ARG A 10 -43.67 -57.16 -9.81
N PHE A 11 -43.06 -58.01 -8.97
CA PHE A 11 -43.29 -59.46 -9.00
C PHE A 11 -43.43 -60.00 -7.56
N ALA A 12 -44.26 -61.05 -7.43
CA ALA A 12 -44.86 -61.56 -6.20
C ALA A 12 -44.46 -63.02 -5.93
N HIS A 13 -44.50 -63.46 -4.66
CA HIS A 13 -44.82 -64.82 -4.17
C HIS A 13 -44.90 -64.83 -2.61
N PRO A 14 -45.45 -65.88 -1.94
CA PRO A 14 -46.87 -66.07 -1.59
C PRO A 14 -47.17 -65.91 -0.08
N ARG A 15 -48.47 -66.02 0.25
CA ARG A 15 -49.18 -65.57 1.46
C ARG A 15 -48.76 -66.24 2.79
N PHE A 16 -48.62 -65.42 3.83
CA PHE A 16 -49.20 -65.70 5.16
C PHE A 16 -50.31 -64.67 5.44
N ALA A 17 -51.41 -65.14 6.03
CA ALA A 17 -52.64 -64.40 6.20
C ALA A 17 -52.63 -63.54 7.48
N GLY A 18 -53.11 -62.30 7.36
CA GLY A 18 -53.49 -61.44 8.47
C GLY A 18 -52.45 -60.38 8.82
N PHE A 19 -52.90 -59.12 8.87
CA PHE A 19 -52.17 -57.88 9.21
C PHE A 19 -51.47 -57.15 8.06
N ARG A 20 -52.18 -56.16 7.50
CA ARG A 20 -51.58 -55.07 6.73
C ARG A 20 -51.15 -53.99 7.71
N PHE A 21 -49.84 -53.82 7.94
CA PHE A 21 -49.32 -52.60 8.56
C PHE A 21 -48.96 -51.61 7.45
N SER A 22 -49.73 -50.53 7.34
CA SER A 22 -49.39 -49.41 6.47
C SER A 22 -48.72 -48.35 7.32
N LEU A 23 -47.40 -48.14 7.16
CA LEU A 23 -46.73 -46.99 7.76
C LEU A 23 -45.80 -46.29 6.77
N LEU A 24 -45.83 -44.96 6.84
CA LEU A 24 -45.22 -44.04 5.89
C LEU A 24 -44.01 -43.38 6.57
N VAL A 25 -42.80 -43.86 6.26
CA VAL A 25 -41.55 -43.22 6.72
C VAL A 25 -41.19 -42.11 5.72
N SER A 26 -41.49 -40.87 6.06
CA SER A 26 -41.11 -39.70 5.25
C SER A 26 -39.92 -38.97 5.89
N SER A 27 -38.80 -38.99 5.16
CA SER A 27 -37.62 -38.12 5.29
C SER A 27 -36.60 -38.46 6.39
N ILE A 28 -35.33 -38.65 5.96
CA ILE A 28 -34.11 -38.85 6.77
C ILE A 28 -33.24 -37.60 6.56
N ILE A 29 -32.78 -36.96 7.63
CA ILE A 29 -31.91 -35.76 7.58
C ILE A 29 -30.49 -36.12 8.04
N LEU A 30 -29.47 -35.74 7.25
CA LEU A 30 -28.06 -36.07 7.43
C LEU A 30 -27.30 -34.87 8.04
N LEU A 31 -26.50 -35.11 9.09
CA LEU A 31 -25.48 -34.15 9.59
C LEU A 31 -24.11 -34.85 9.67
N LEU A 32 -23.10 -34.26 9.03
CA LEU A 32 -21.71 -34.74 8.96
C LEU A 32 -20.82 -33.92 9.90
N THR A 33 -20.01 -34.62 10.69
CA THR A 33 -18.86 -34.05 11.41
C THR A 33 -17.67 -34.97 11.16
N SER A 34 -16.54 -34.43 10.67
CA SER A 34 -15.34 -35.19 10.31
C SER A 34 -14.49 -35.55 11.54
N VAL A 35 -14.09 -36.82 11.67
CA VAL A 35 -13.06 -37.33 12.61
C VAL A 35 -12.30 -38.48 11.89
N PRO A 36 -10.97 -38.65 12.05
CA PRO A 36 -10.15 -39.47 11.16
C PRO A 36 -10.03 -40.97 11.53
N ILE A 37 -9.64 -41.78 10.54
CA ILE A 37 -9.10 -43.15 10.54
C ILE A 37 -9.75 -44.13 11.53
N GLU A 38 -10.98 -44.53 11.23
CA GLU A 38 -11.55 -45.83 11.58
C GLU A 38 -12.70 -46.11 10.58
N ALA A 39 -13.05 -47.38 10.37
CA ALA A 39 -13.95 -47.83 9.29
C ALA A 39 -15.15 -46.89 9.02
N ALA A 40 -15.42 -46.61 7.73
CA ALA A 40 -16.47 -45.68 7.34
C ALA A 40 -17.80 -45.99 8.03
N GLN A 41 -18.46 -44.94 8.52
CA GLN A 41 -19.70 -45.04 9.28
C GLN A 41 -20.79 -44.15 8.68
N VAL A 42 -22.04 -44.58 8.80
CA VAL A 42 -23.22 -43.78 8.43
C VAL A 42 -24.16 -43.65 9.63
N LYS A 43 -24.65 -42.43 9.87
CA LYS A 43 -25.67 -42.14 10.88
C LYS A 43 -27.03 -42.13 10.21
N LEU A 44 -27.95 -42.94 10.73
CA LEU A 44 -29.32 -43.07 10.23
C LEU A 44 -30.29 -42.59 11.30
N ALA A 45 -31.35 -41.90 10.90
CA ALA A 45 -32.42 -41.45 11.79
C ALA A 45 -33.79 -41.54 11.10
N TRP A 46 -34.85 -41.78 11.86
CA TRP A 46 -36.23 -41.90 11.35
C TRP A 46 -37.25 -41.34 12.34
N ASN A 47 -38.50 -41.22 11.92
CA ASN A 47 -39.58 -40.75 12.80
C ASN A 47 -40.04 -41.88 13.73
N ALA A 48 -40.40 -41.53 14.96
CA ALA A 48 -40.97 -42.48 15.90
C ALA A 48 -42.34 -42.98 15.42
N ASN A 49 -42.55 -44.29 15.48
CA ASN A 49 -43.84 -44.94 15.42
C ASN A 49 -44.57 -44.77 16.76
N THR A 50 -45.85 -44.41 16.71
CA THR A 50 -46.70 -44.11 17.87
C THR A 50 -47.55 -45.30 18.34
N GLU A 51 -47.39 -46.48 17.72
CA GLU A 51 -48.12 -47.68 18.11
C GLU A 51 -47.83 -48.10 19.56
N PRO A 52 -48.85 -48.31 20.41
CA PRO A 52 -48.67 -48.65 21.82
C PRO A 52 -47.90 -49.95 22.08
N THR A 53 -47.86 -50.85 21.09
CA THR A 53 -47.22 -52.16 21.16
C THR A 53 -45.75 -52.15 20.74
N LEU A 54 -45.22 -51.01 20.28
CA LEU A 54 -43.83 -50.87 19.84
C LEU A 54 -42.83 -51.26 20.94
N ALA A 55 -41.92 -52.17 20.60
CA ALA A 55 -40.81 -52.58 21.48
C ALA A 55 -39.43 -52.20 20.93
N GLY A 56 -39.31 -51.87 19.63
CA GLY A 56 -38.10 -51.30 19.06
C GLY A 56 -38.03 -51.33 17.54
N TYR A 57 -36.84 -51.03 17.00
CA TYR A 57 -36.55 -51.01 15.57
C TYR A 57 -35.29 -51.81 15.25
N LYS A 58 -35.26 -52.41 14.06
CA LYS A 58 -34.05 -52.97 13.47
C LYS A 58 -33.74 -52.27 12.16
N VAL A 59 -32.46 -52.03 11.89
CA VAL A 59 -31.97 -51.48 10.63
C VAL A 59 -31.17 -52.55 9.91
N TYR A 60 -31.65 -52.95 8.75
CA TYR A 60 -31.04 -53.95 7.88
C TYR A 60 -30.24 -53.25 6.79
N TYR A 61 -29.09 -53.82 6.45
CA TYR A 61 -28.24 -53.29 5.38
C TYR A 61 -27.47 -54.37 4.62
N GLY A 62 -27.10 -54.05 3.38
CA GLY A 62 -26.36 -54.94 2.48
C GLY A 62 -25.82 -54.20 1.26
N VAL A 63 -25.02 -54.87 0.43
CA VAL A 63 -24.43 -54.28 -0.79
C VAL A 63 -25.28 -54.49 -2.05
N SER A 64 -26.50 -54.99 -1.90
CA SER A 64 -27.43 -55.24 -3.01
C SER A 64 -28.83 -54.83 -2.59
N SER A 65 -29.51 -54.07 -3.45
CA SER A 65 -30.88 -53.61 -3.22
C SER A 65 -31.81 -54.79 -2.93
N GLY A 66 -32.61 -54.67 -1.87
CA GLY A 66 -33.55 -55.70 -1.40
C GLY A 66 -32.91 -56.94 -0.78
N ASN A 67 -31.58 -57.02 -0.68
CA ASN A 67 -30.87 -58.15 -0.09
C ASN A 67 -29.93 -57.67 1.04
N TYR A 68 -30.46 -57.69 2.26
CA TYR A 68 -29.75 -57.24 3.45
C TYR A 68 -29.11 -58.41 4.19
N THR A 69 -27.77 -58.38 4.30
CA THR A 69 -26.98 -59.44 4.93
C THR A 69 -26.59 -59.11 6.37
N SER A 70 -26.94 -57.93 6.85
CA SER A 70 -26.52 -57.41 8.16
C SER A 70 -27.63 -56.60 8.81
N VAL A 71 -27.64 -56.57 10.14
CA VAL A 71 -28.70 -55.91 10.93
C VAL A 71 -28.13 -55.24 12.18
N VAL A 72 -28.68 -54.08 12.54
CA VAL A 72 -28.44 -53.36 13.79
C VAL A 72 -29.78 -53.23 14.53
N ASP A 73 -29.87 -53.76 15.75
CA ASP A 73 -31.02 -53.53 16.63
C ASP A 73 -30.84 -52.16 17.32
N ALA A 74 -31.72 -51.21 17.00
CA ALA A 74 -31.70 -49.87 17.55
C ALA A 74 -32.55 -49.72 18.82
N GLY A 75 -33.29 -50.78 19.22
CA GLY A 75 -34.27 -50.70 20.30
C GLY A 75 -35.27 -49.58 20.05
N LEU A 76 -35.65 -48.83 21.09
CA LEU A 76 -36.58 -47.70 20.96
C LEU A 76 -35.93 -46.42 20.40
N LYS A 77 -34.64 -46.43 20.05
CA LYS A 77 -33.99 -45.24 19.49
C LYS A 77 -34.46 -45.03 18.06
N THR A 78 -34.70 -43.77 17.71
CA THR A 78 -35.02 -43.33 16.34
C THR A 78 -33.78 -42.94 15.54
N LYS A 79 -32.61 -43.41 15.97
CA LYS A 79 -31.33 -43.19 15.31
C LYS A 79 -30.35 -44.33 15.60
N CYS A 80 -29.51 -44.67 14.63
CA CYS A 80 -28.42 -45.63 14.80
C CYS A 80 -27.18 -45.22 13.99
N VAL A 81 -26.05 -45.84 14.32
CA VAL A 81 -24.79 -45.71 13.56
C VAL A 81 -24.45 -47.09 13.03
N VAL A 82 -24.21 -47.19 11.72
CA VAL A 82 -23.67 -48.40 11.09
C VAL A 82 -22.21 -48.10 10.75
N SER A 83 -21.30 -48.83 11.38
CA SER A 83 -19.85 -48.71 11.20
C SER A 83 -19.30 -49.93 10.46
N GLY A 84 -18.04 -49.89 10.02
CA GLY A 84 -17.43 -51.05 9.35
C GLY A 84 -17.69 -51.13 7.84
N LEU A 85 -18.16 -50.05 7.22
CA LEU A 85 -18.47 -50.04 5.79
C LEU A 85 -17.19 -49.93 4.95
N LYS A 86 -17.18 -50.60 3.79
CA LYS A 86 -16.05 -50.56 2.86
C LYS A 86 -16.16 -49.37 1.92
N GLU A 87 -15.07 -48.63 1.80
CA GLU A 87 -14.91 -47.52 0.85
C GLU A 87 -15.23 -47.92 -0.60
N GLY A 88 -15.81 -47.00 -1.36
CA GLY A 88 -16.22 -47.22 -2.76
C GLY A 88 -17.39 -48.18 -2.96
N LYS A 89 -17.97 -48.73 -1.89
CA LYS A 89 -19.14 -49.62 -1.97
C LYS A 89 -20.43 -48.86 -1.70
N THR A 90 -21.47 -49.18 -2.47
CA THR A 90 -22.84 -48.77 -2.20
C THR A 90 -23.50 -49.78 -1.27
N TYR A 91 -24.04 -49.27 -0.16
CA TYR A 91 -24.86 -50.00 0.79
C TYR A 91 -26.31 -49.54 0.70
N TYR A 92 -27.23 -50.48 0.85
CA TYR A 92 -28.67 -50.27 0.86
C TYR A 92 -29.19 -50.55 2.28
N PHE A 93 -30.12 -49.73 2.75
CA PHE A 93 -30.64 -49.77 4.12
C PHE A 93 -32.17 -49.73 4.13
N ALA A 94 -32.78 -50.55 4.99
CA ALA A 94 -34.19 -50.45 5.35
C ALA A 94 -34.40 -50.80 6.82
N ALA A 95 -35.45 -50.23 7.43
CA ALA A 95 -35.76 -50.48 8.83
C ALA A 95 -37.09 -51.24 8.99
N THR A 96 -37.21 -52.00 10.06
CA THR A 96 -38.47 -52.59 10.55
C THR A 96 -38.74 -52.10 11.98
N ALA A 97 -40.00 -52.11 12.39
CA ALA A 97 -40.41 -51.97 13.78
C ALA A 97 -40.84 -53.34 14.31
N TYR A 98 -40.59 -53.62 15.60
CA TYR A 98 -41.00 -54.86 16.24
C TYR A 98 -41.79 -54.64 17.53
N ASP A 99 -42.72 -55.55 17.82
CA ASP A 99 -43.56 -55.53 19.02
C ASP A 99 -42.94 -56.30 20.20
N ARG A 100 -43.60 -56.32 21.37
CA ARG A 100 -43.13 -57.06 22.56
C ARG A 100 -43.04 -58.57 22.36
N SER A 101 -43.70 -59.11 21.33
CA SER A 101 -43.66 -60.51 20.93
C SER A 101 -42.64 -60.79 19.82
N ARG A 102 -41.82 -59.80 19.43
CA ARG A 102 -40.80 -59.85 18.39
C ARG A 102 -41.34 -60.05 16.96
N ASN A 103 -42.61 -59.76 16.72
CA ASN A 103 -43.13 -59.70 15.36
C ASN A 103 -42.61 -58.43 14.67
N GLU A 104 -42.09 -58.55 13.45
CA GLU A 104 -41.57 -57.42 12.68
C GLU A 104 -42.56 -56.93 11.63
N SER A 105 -42.57 -55.63 11.38
CA SER A 105 -43.27 -55.01 10.26
C SER A 105 -42.62 -55.36 8.92
N ASP A 106 -43.29 -54.98 7.83
CA ASP A 106 -42.64 -54.84 6.52
C ASP A 106 -41.47 -53.83 6.60
N PHE A 107 -40.55 -53.96 5.64
CA PHE A 107 -39.44 -53.00 5.49
C PHE A 107 -39.93 -51.60 5.14
N SER A 108 -39.25 -50.59 5.69
CA SER A 108 -39.36 -49.21 5.22
C SER A 108 -38.97 -49.08 3.75
N LYS A 109 -39.21 -47.89 3.18
CA LYS A 109 -38.60 -47.53 1.91
C LYS A 109 -37.07 -47.66 2.02
N GLU A 110 -36.48 -48.35 1.05
CA GLU A 110 -35.04 -48.51 0.97
C GLU A 110 -34.37 -47.17 0.63
N ILE A 111 -33.21 -46.94 1.24
CA ILE A 111 -32.27 -45.88 0.89
C ILE A 111 -30.92 -46.49 0.55
N SER A 112 -30.08 -45.77 -0.20
CA SER A 112 -28.71 -46.21 -0.47
C SER A 112 -27.70 -45.13 -0.10
N TYR A 113 -26.50 -45.57 0.23
CA TYR A 113 -25.35 -44.73 0.53
C TYR A 113 -24.10 -45.36 -0.08
N THR A 114 -23.41 -44.60 -0.94
CA THR A 114 -22.09 -44.98 -1.45
C THR A 114 -21.04 -44.41 -0.51
N VAL A 115 -20.23 -45.28 0.09
CA VAL A 115 -19.08 -44.86 0.89
C VAL A 115 -18.07 -44.21 -0.07
N PRO A 116 -17.65 -42.96 0.16
CA PRO A 116 -16.60 -42.33 -0.64
C PRO A 116 -15.36 -43.24 -0.69
N SER A 117 -14.79 -43.46 -1.88
CA SER A 117 -13.50 -44.13 -2.04
C SER A 117 -12.37 -43.10 -1.99
N GLY A 118 -11.34 -43.35 -1.18
CA GLY A 118 -10.14 -42.52 -1.11
C GLY A 118 -9.24 -42.53 -2.35
N ASP A 119 -9.61 -43.22 -3.43
CA ASP A 119 -8.87 -43.21 -4.71
C ASP A 119 -9.84 -43.11 -5.90
N ALA A 120 -9.79 -41.97 -6.58
CA ALA A 120 -10.20 -41.82 -7.97
C ALA A 120 -9.20 -40.91 -8.67
N ALA A 121 -8.38 -41.50 -9.53
CA ALA A 121 -7.49 -40.80 -10.45
C ALA A 121 -8.30 -39.86 -11.36
N GLY A 122 -8.28 -38.58 -11.03
CA GLY A 122 -8.95 -37.51 -11.75
C GLY A 122 -8.90 -36.21 -10.93
N GLY A 123 -7.77 -35.93 -10.29
CA GLY A 123 -7.59 -34.71 -9.50
C GLY A 123 -7.54 -33.49 -10.40
N GLY A 124 -8.28 -32.45 -10.03
CA GLY A 124 -8.23 -31.19 -10.73
C GLY A 124 -6.92 -30.48 -10.39
N ALA A 125 -6.12 -30.14 -11.40
CA ALA A 125 -4.90 -29.36 -11.15
C ALA A 125 -5.26 -28.04 -10.43
N PRO A 126 -4.38 -27.54 -9.53
CA PRO A 126 -4.66 -26.32 -8.81
C PRO A 126 -4.78 -25.15 -9.78
N ILE A 127 -5.52 -24.12 -9.38
CA ILE A 127 -5.76 -22.91 -10.18
C ILE A 127 -5.13 -21.72 -9.47
N ALA A 128 -4.16 -21.09 -10.11
CA ALA A 128 -3.52 -19.88 -9.59
C ALA A 128 -4.26 -18.63 -10.07
N THR A 129 -4.49 -17.68 -9.16
CA THR A 129 -5.21 -16.43 -9.44
C THR A 129 -4.26 -15.24 -9.41
N GLY A 130 -4.22 -14.49 -10.52
CA GLY A 130 -3.44 -13.26 -10.60
C GLY A 130 -3.95 -12.16 -9.66
N MET A 131 -3.12 -11.15 -9.42
CA MET A 131 -3.48 -10.02 -8.55
C MET A 131 -2.81 -8.73 -9.02
N THR A 132 -3.34 -7.61 -8.55
CA THR A 132 -2.76 -6.28 -8.80
C THR A 132 -2.48 -5.59 -7.47
N LEU A 133 -1.29 -4.99 -7.36
CA LEU A 133 -0.81 -4.28 -6.20
C LEU A 133 -0.27 -2.90 -6.59
N SER A 134 -0.22 -2.00 -5.63
CA SER A 134 0.41 -0.69 -5.79
C SER A 134 1.33 -0.41 -4.60
N THR A 135 2.48 0.16 -4.87
CA THR A 135 3.41 0.66 -3.84
C THR A 135 4.10 1.93 -4.35
N ARG A 136 5.04 2.49 -3.59
CA ARG A 136 5.92 3.59 -3.98
C ARG A 136 7.38 3.12 -4.01
N SER A 137 8.23 3.81 -4.75
CA SER A 137 9.68 3.57 -4.73
C SER A 137 10.20 3.51 -3.30
N GLY A 138 10.94 2.46 -2.95
CA GLY A 138 11.52 2.27 -1.61
C GLY A 138 10.53 1.85 -0.51
N VAL A 139 9.23 1.72 -0.82
CA VAL A 139 8.21 1.23 0.11
C VAL A 139 7.95 -0.25 -0.16
N GLU A 140 8.28 -1.10 0.81
CA GLU A 140 8.04 -2.53 0.72
C GLU A 140 6.55 -2.85 0.90
N ILE A 141 6.08 -3.91 0.23
CA ILE A 141 4.72 -4.43 0.45
C ILE A 141 4.76 -5.94 0.67
N GLU A 142 3.96 -6.37 1.64
CA GLU A 142 3.66 -7.78 1.84
C GLU A 142 2.39 -8.17 1.08
N GLY A 143 2.35 -9.41 0.62
CA GLY A 143 1.18 -9.97 -0.04
C GLY A 143 1.06 -11.47 0.18
N VAL A 144 -0.08 -12.01 -0.24
CA VAL A 144 -0.36 -13.45 -0.21
C VAL A 144 -0.83 -13.86 -1.59
N LEU A 145 -0.06 -14.74 -2.23
CA LEU A 145 -0.43 -15.35 -3.51
C LEU A 145 -1.68 -16.22 -3.36
N LYS A 146 -2.52 -16.25 -4.38
CA LYS A 146 -3.82 -16.94 -4.34
C LYS A 146 -3.84 -18.14 -5.26
N GLY A 147 -4.27 -19.27 -4.72
CA GLY A 147 -4.50 -20.51 -5.43
C GLY A 147 -5.62 -21.31 -4.77
N VAL A 148 -6.31 -22.12 -5.55
CA VAL A 148 -7.30 -23.08 -5.05
C VAL A 148 -7.04 -24.44 -5.67
N ASP A 149 -7.28 -25.49 -4.90
CA ASP A 149 -7.25 -26.86 -5.36
C ASP A 149 -8.68 -27.42 -5.36
N PRO A 150 -9.20 -27.96 -6.48
CA PRO A 150 -10.53 -28.55 -6.55
C PRO A 150 -10.77 -29.71 -5.59
N ASP A 151 -9.70 -30.44 -5.25
CA ASP A 151 -9.76 -31.61 -4.37
C ASP A 151 -9.46 -31.25 -2.90
N GLY A 152 -9.08 -29.99 -2.66
CA GLY A 152 -8.73 -29.48 -1.33
C GLY A 152 -7.33 -29.92 -0.87
N ASP A 153 -6.48 -30.38 -1.80
CA ASP A 153 -5.11 -30.77 -1.49
C ASP A 153 -4.29 -29.57 -0.97
N PRO A 154 -3.32 -29.78 -0.06
CA PRO A 154 -2.45 -28.72 0.42
C PRO A 154 -1.62 -28.09 -0.71
N LEU A 155 -1.58 -26.76 -0.73
CA LEU A 155 -0.93 -26.01 -1.78
C LEU A 155 0.49 -25.56 -1.41
N SER A 156 1.35 -25.50 -2.43
CA SER A 156 2.68 -24.89 -2.39
C SER A 156 2.84 -23.91 -3.54
N PHE A 157 3.46 -22.76 -3.28
CA PHE A 157 3.61 -21.64 -4.20
C PHE A 157 5.05 -21.50 -4.66
N GLN A 158 5.25 -21.13 -5.92
CA GLN A 158 6.58 -20.93 -6.49
C GLN A 158 6.59 -19.72 -7.43
N ILE A 159 7.60 -18.86 -7.29
CA ILE A 159 7.88 -17.78 -8.26
C ILE A 159 8.59 -18.38 -9.47
N VAL A 160 8.02 -18.20 -10.66
CA VAL A 160 8.55 -18.73 -11.93
C VAL A 160 9.17 -17.65 -12.83
N ARG A 161 8.91 -16.37 -12.53
CA ARG A 161 9.56 -15.21 -13.16
C ARG A 161 9.66 -14.09 -12.15
N SER A 162 10.87 -13.58 -11.90
CA SER A 162 11.11 -12.44 -11.00
C SER A 162 10.60 -11.13 -11.57
N ALA A 163 10.44 -10.14 -10.70
CA ALA A 163 10.14 -8.75 -11.06
C ALA A 163 11.37 -8.05 -11.69
N GLY A 164 11.13 -7.05 -12.54
CA GLY A 164 12.18 -6.36 -13.29
C GLY A 164 12.66 -5.05 -12.65
N LYS A 165 11.85 -4.41 -11.80
CA LYS A 165 12.15 -3.15 -11.11
C LYS A 165 12.16 -3.28 -9.58
N GLY A 166 11.99 -4.48 -9.06
CA GLY A 166 12.07 -4.78 -7.64
C GLY A 166 12.44 -6.24 -7.40
N ARG A 167 12.61 -6.58 -6.13
CA ARG A 167 12.94 -7.93 -5.67
C ARG A 167 11.72 -8.55 -5.00
N VAL A 168 11.41 -9.79 -5.36
CA VAL A 168 10.35 -10.58 -4.71
C VAL A 168 10.99 -11.69 -3.90
N ILE A 169 10.57 -11.83 -2.64
CA ILE A 169 10.98 -12.92 -1.75
C ILE A 169 9.72 -13.64 -1.31
N LEU A 170 9.61 -14.94 -1.64
CA LEU A 170 8.56 -15.78 -1.07
C LEU A 170 8.93 -16.12 0.37
N LYS A 171 8.21 -15.53 1.33
CA LYS A 171 8.44 -15.71 2.77
C LYS A 171 7.95 -17.08 3.26
N ASN A 172 6.86 -17.59 2.67
CA ASN A 172 6.32 -18.90 3.01
C ASN A 172 5.67 -19.53 1.77
N ALA A 173 6.20 -20.66 1.33
CA ALA A 173 5.72 -21.37 0.15
C ALA A 173 4.39 -22.10 0.38
N SER A 174 4.00 -22.47 1.61
CA SER A 174 2.73 -23.15 1.88
C SER A 174 1.56 -22.18 2.01
N THR A 175 1.81 -20.95 2.44
CA THR A 175 0.76 -19.92 2.55
C THR A 175 0.74 -18.95 1.37
N GLY A 176 1.81 -18.93 0.55
CA GLY A 176 1.97 -17.97 -0.53
C GLY A 176 2.36 -16.57 -0.06
N SER A 177 2.74 -16.39 1.21
CA SER A 177 3.20 -15.11 1.74
C SER A 177 4.50 -14.66 1.06
N PHE A 178 4.56 -13.42 0.60
CA PHE A 178 5.73 -12.83 -0.06
C PHE A 178 5.96 -11.38 0.37
N LEU A 179 7.18 -10.91 0.15
CA LEU A 179 7.61 -9.52 0.26
C LEU A 179 8.07 -9.04 -1.11
N TYR A 180 7.59 -7.86 -1.51
CA TYR A 180 8.11 -7.16 -2.68
C TYR A 180 8.78 -5.85 -2.26
N THR A 181 10.04 -5.69 -2.67
CA THR A 181 10.88 -4.52 -2.39
C THR A 181 11.20 -3.84 -3.73
N PRO A 182 10.57 -2.71 -4.07
CA PRO A 182 10.95 -1.92 -5.24
C PRO A 182 12.39 -1.45 -5.13
N ALA A 183 13.12 -1.44 -6.25
CA ALA A 183 14.44 -0.81 -6.28
C ALA A 183 14.31 0.70 -6.02
N THR A 184 15.33 1.29 -5.42
CA THR A 184 15.40 2.74 -5.19
C THR A 184 15.24 3.51 -6.49
N GLY A 185 14.28 4.44 -6.54
CA GLY A 185 13.96 5.24 -7.73
C GLY A 185 13.12 4.53 -8.78
N ALA A 186 12.71 3.27 -8.57
CA ALA A 186 11.82 2.56 -9.48
C ALA A 186 10.47 3.29 -9.62
N LYS A 187 9.94 3.35 -10.84
CA LYS A 187 8.62 3.94 -11.12
C LYS A 187 7.90 3.23 -12.26
N GLY A 188 6.57 3.34 -12.27
CA GLY A 188 5.68 2.74 -13.25
C GLY A 188 5.44 1.24 -13.01
N SER A 189 4.98 0.54 -14.04
CA SER A 189 4.61 -0.88 -13.93
C SER A 189 5.80 -1.82 -13.76
N ASP A 190 5.61 -2.86 -12.97
CA ASP A 190 6.45 -4.03 -12.78
C ASP A 190 5.57 -5.29 -12.65
N SER A 191 6.13 -6.49 -12.81
CA SER A 191 5.38 -7.73 -12.62
C SER A 191 6.27 -8.93 -12.35
N PHE A 192 5.76 -9.88 -11.57
CA PHE A 192 6.35 -11.20 -11.42
C PHE A 192 5.28 -12.28 -11.65
N ALA A 193 5.72 -13.50 -11.97
CA ALA A 193 4.81 -14.61 -12.24
C ALA A 193 5.05 -15.79 -11.30
N PHE A 194 3.99 -16.51 -10.97
CA PHE A 194 4.02 -17.63 -10.03
C PHE A 194 3.16 -18.81 -10.52
N LYS A 195 3.40 -19.97 -9.93
CA LYS A 195 2.58 -21.19 -10.03
C LYS A 195 2.27 -21.74 -8.64
N VAL A 196 1.27 -22.61 -8.60
CA VAL A 196 0.82 -23.34 -7.42
C VAL A 196 0.90 -24.84 -7.72
N SER A 197 1.32 -25.64 -6.75
CA SER A 197 1.37 -27.10 -6.84
C SER A 197 0.73 -27.73 -5.61
N ASP A 198 -0.06 -28.77 -5.83
CA ASP A 198 -0.68 -29.68 -4.86
C ASP A 198 0.24 -30.88 -4.50
N GLY A 199 1.48 -30.90 -5.02
CA GLY A 199 2.42 -32.02 -4.90
C GLY A 199 2.25 -33.13 -5.93
N LYS A 200 1.20 -33.07 -6.77
CA LYS A 200 0.90 -34.04 -7.86
C LYS A 200 0.97 -33.39 -9.24
N SER A 201 0.54 -32.14 -9.33
CA SER A 201 0.37 -31.35 -10.55
C SER A 201 0.71 -29.87 -10.28
N CYS A 202 0.70 -29.06 -11.35
CA CYS A 202 1.00 -27.63 -11.29
C CYS A 202 -0.09 -26.83 -11.98
N SER A 203 -0.37 -25.65 -11.46
CA SER A 203 -1.36 -24.72 -11.99
C SER A 203 -0.96 -24.07 -13.30
N ASN A 204 -1.90 -23.30 -13.86
CA ASN A 204 -1.60 -22.21 -14.79
C ASN A 204 -0.57 -21.22 -14.19
N VAL A 205 0.13 -20.48 -15.06
CA VAL A 205 0.94 -19.35 -14.61
C VAL A 205 0.02 -18.18 -14.30
N ALA A 206 0.11 -17.63 -13.09
CA ALA A 206 -0.55 -16.40 -12.69
C ALA A 206 0.47 -15.26 -12.59
N THR A 207 0.01 -14.03 -12.81
CA THR A 207 0.86 -12.83 -12.76
C THR A 207 0.41 -11.93 -11.62
N VAL A 208 1.38 -11.40 -10.88
CA VAL A 208 1.21 -10.27 -9.97
C VAL A 208 1.65 -9.01 -10.70
N ASN A 209 0.70 -8.13 -11.00
CA ASN A 209 0.98 -6.82 -11.58
C ASN A 209 1.19 -5.80 -10.47
N ILE A 210 2.29 -5.06 -10.52
CA ILE A 210 2.64 -4.07 -9.50
C ILE A 210 2.80 -2.73 -10.16
N THR A 211 2.15 -1.71 -9.62
CA THR A 211 2.41 -0.33 -10.04
C THR A 211 3.20 0.39 -8.96
N VAL A 212 4.40 0.85 -9.31
CA VAL A 212 5.32 1.56 -8.41
C VAL A 212 5.19 3.06 -8.65
N GLY A 213 4.60 3.75 -7.68
CA GLY A 213 4.54 5.21 -7.62
C GLY A 213 5.90 5.83 -7.30
N LYS A 214 5.96 7.16 -7.34
CA LYS A 214 7.17 7.91 -7.01
C LYS A 214 7.66 7.67 -5.58
N PRO A 215 8.94 7.99 -5.29
CA PRO A 215 9.44 8.11 -3.93
C PRO A 215 8.61 9.05 -3.08
N VAL A 216 8.54 8.76 -1.79
CA VAL A 216 8.00 9.68 -0.78
C VAL A 216 9.06 10.72 -0.41
N LYS A 217 8.64 11.96 -0.25
CA LYS A 217 9.41 13.08 0.31
C LYS A 217 8.53 13.76 1.35
N VAL A 218 9.07 14.08 2.51
CA VAL A 218 8.40 14.83 3.56
C VAL A 218 9.36 15.90 4.05
N TYR A 219 9.00 17.16 3.87
CA TYR A 219 9.79 18.30 4.32
C TYR A 219 9.30 18.80 5.67
N CYS A 220 10.24 19.16 6.54
CA CYS A 220 9.95 19.69 7.86
C CYS A 220 10.78 20.96 8.07
N GLU A 221 10.11 22.10 8.05
CA GLU A 221 10.72 23.38 8.42
C GLU A 221 11.17 23.32 9.89
N ALA A 222 12.44 23.65 10.14
CA ALA A 222 13.01 23.41 11.46
C ALA A 222 12.31 24.24 12.55
N GLU A 223 11.83 25.43 12.21
CA GLU A 223 11.12 26.31 13.14
C GLU A 223 9.77 25.75 13.60
N ARG A 224 9.22 24.71 12.94
CA ARG A 224 8.03 23.99 13.41
C ARG A 224 8.35 22.97 14.50
N GLY A 225 9.62 22.64 14.71
CA GLY A 225 10.05 21.67 15.71
C GLY A 225 9.76 22.12 17.16
N GLU A 226 9.50 21.16 18.03
CA GLU A 226 9.45 21.37 19.47
C GLU A 226 10.89 21.50 20.00
N LEU A 227 11.15 22.55 20.78
CA LEU A 227 12.50 22.90 21.22
C LEU A 227 12.61 22.73 22.73
N VAL A 228 13.58 21.91 23.14
CA VAL A 228 13.97 21.75 24.54
C VAL A 228 15.16 22.66 24.83
N SER A 229 15.03 23.48 25.87
CA SER A 229 16.06 24.42 26.31
C SER A 229 17.42 23.73 26.48
N PRO A 230 18.54 24.34 26.03
CA PRO A 230 18.69 25.71 25.54
C PRO A 230 18.48 25.91 24.01
N ALA A 231 17.80 25.01 23.29
CA ALA A 231 17.51 25.24 21.87
C ALA A 231 16.61 26.47 21.64
N VAL A 232 16.91 27.27 20.61
CA VAL A 232 16.20 28.53 20.30
C VAL A 232 16.00 28.73 18.81
N ARG A 233 15.02 29.55 18.43
CA ARG A 233 14.82 30.02 17.05
C ARG A 233 15.57 31.32 16.81
N VAL A 234 16.25 31.45 15.67
CA VAL A 234 17.04 32.63 15.30
C VAL A 234 16.64 33.09 13.90
N LYS A 235 16.43 34.40 13.71
CA LYS A 235 16.11 34.99 12.39
C LYS A 235 17.32 34.93 11.47
N ASN A 236 17.13 34.47 10.24
CA ASN A 236 18.13 34.50 9.18
C ASN A 236 17.42 34.53 7.82
N GLU A 237 17.67 35.54 7.00
CA GLU A 237 17.00 35.67 5.69
C GLU A 237 17.48 34.64 4.66
N MET A 238 18.58 33.94 4.92
CA MET A 238 19.11 32.84 4.10
C MET A 238 18.58 31.46 4.50
N ALA A 239 17.88 31.37 5.65
CA ALA A 239 17.18 30.18 6.12
C ALA A 239 15.83 30.03 5.40
N SER A 240 15.37 28.79 5.17
CA SER A 240 13.97 28.58 4.77
C SER A 240 13.04 29.12 5.85
N GLY A 241 11.89 29.68 5.46
CA GLY A 241 10.97 30.34 6.40
C GLY A 241 11.54 31.58 7.13
N GLY A 242 12.78 32.02 6.83
CA GLY A 242 13.41 33.19 7.43
C GLY A 242 13.93 32.99 8.86
N ARG A 243 13.92 31.75 9.38
CA ARG A 243 14.42 31.40 10.72
C ARG A 243 15.09 30.04 10.69
N TYR A 244 16.01 29.81 11.62
CA TYR A 244 16.59 28.49 11.85
C TYR A 244 16.55 28.14 13.34
N VAL A 245 16.69 26.86 13.65
CA VAL A 245 16.84 26.34 15.01
C VAL A 245 18.32 26.29 15.37
N ARG A 246 18.70 27.01 16.42
CA ARG A 246 20.02 26.93 17.04
C ARG A 246 19.97 26.00 18.23
N ILE A 247 20.75 24.94 18.20
CA ILE A 247 20.98 24.04 19.33
C ILE A 247 22.34 24.40 19.93
N PRO A 248 22.41 24.93 21.16
CA PRO A 248 23.69 25.11 21.83
C PRO A 248 24.26 23.77 22.29
N GLY A 249 25.56 23.58 22.08
CA GLY A 249 26.29 22.45 22.64
C GLY A 249 26.31 22.46 24.16
N ALA A 250 26.58 21.28 24.72
CA ALA A 250 26.85 21.12 26.14
C ALA A 250 28.03 22.00 26.55
N LYS A 251 27.82 22.94 27.49
CA LYS A 251 28.95 23.59 28.18
C LYS A 251 29.64 22.52 29.05
N ALA A 252 30.88 22.18 28.72
CA ALA A 252 31.72 21.42 29.64
C ALA A 252 31.91 22.24 30.92
N ASN A 253 31.79 21.58 32.07
CA ASN A 253 32.17 22.04 33.42
C ASN A 253 31.23 23.02 34.15
N VAL A 254 30.15 22.48 34.72
CA VAL A 254 29.71 22.88 36.07
C VAL A 254 29.77 21.63 36.95
N VAL A 255 30.69 21.59 37.91
CA VAL A 255 30.82 20.49 38.88
C VAL A 255 29.44 20.26 39.53
N GLY A 256 28.90 19.05 39.40
CA GLY A 256 27.62 18.66 40.00
C GLY A 256 26.35 18.96 39.19
N LYS A 257 26.45 19.44 37.93
CA LYS A 257 25.30 19.54 37.00
C LYS A 257 25.54 18.71 35.75
N ALA A 258 24.56 17.87 35.39
CA ALA A 258 24.53 17.19 34.09
C ALA A 258 24.63 18.24 32.97
N ALA A 259 25.46 17.97 31.96
CA ALA A 259 25.53 18.82 30.79
C ALA A 259 24.18 18.76 30.06
N VAL A 260 23.42 19.85 30.06
CA VAL A 260 22.16 19.96 29.32
C VAL A 260 22.50 20.53 27.94
N SER A 261 22.55 19.69 26.91
CA SER A 261 22.49 20.19 25.53
C SER A 261 21.02 20.28 25.09
N GLY A 262 20.73 21.22 24.19
CA GLY A 262 19.37 21.41 23.70
C GLY A 262 18.95 20.24 22.82
N VAL A 263 17.63 20.06 22.69
CA VAL A 263 17.03 19.07 21.76
C VAL A 263 16.09 19.83 20.83
N ALA A 264 16.12 19.48 19.55
CA ALA A 264 15.09 19.85 18.59
C ALA A 264 14.37 18.58 18.14
N GLU A 265 13.05 18.59 18.25
CA GLU A 265 12.17 17.48 17.90
C GLU A 265 11.30 17.89 16.73
N PHE A 266 11.38 17.14 15.63
CA PHE A 266 10.66 17.39 14.39
C PHE A 266 9.62 16.30 14.20
N LYS A 267 8.35 16.70 14.30
CA LYS A 267 7.20 15.83 14.04
C LYS A 267 6.93 15.79 12.53
N PHE A 268 6.74 14.58 12.01
CA PHE A 268 6.38 14.38 10.61
C PHE A 268 5.48 13.15 10.47
N ASN A 269 4.73 13.07 9.37
CA ASN A 269 3.86 11.94 9.09
C ASN A 269 4.44 11.09 7.96
N ALA A 270 4.74 9.82 8.23
CA ALA A 270 5.10 8.84 7.21
C ALA A 270 3.81 8.33 6.51
N PRO A 271 3.60 8.63 5.22
CA PRO A 271 2.36 8.27 4.54
C PRO A 271 2.19 6.75 4.32
N TYR A 272 3.28 5.98 4.41
CA TYR A 272 3.33 4.53 4.25
C TYR A 272 4.35 3.93 5.20
N SER A 273 4.16 2.67 5.61
CA SER A 273 5.19 1.92 6.33
C SER A 273 6.33 1.54 5.40
N GLY A 274 7.59 1.71 5.79
CA GLY A 274 8.75 1.37 4.97
C GLY A 274 10.04 1.99 5.46
N TYR A 275 11.11 1.84 4.66
CA TYR A 275 12.40 2.45 4.97
C TYR A 275 12.47 3.91 4.49
N TYR A 276 12.92 4.79 5.39
CA TYR A 276 13.12 6.20 5.17
C TYR A 276 14.54 6.61 5.53
N PHE A 277 15.03 7.64 4.86
CA PHE A 277 16.32 8.28 5.07
C PHE A 277 16.06 9.73 5.47
N VAL A 278 16.87 10.25 6.38
CA VAL A 278 16.76 11.63 6.85
C VAL A 278 17.95 12.44 6.34
N LEU A 279 17.65 13.58 5.73
CA LEU A 279 18.61 14.61 5.36
C LEU A 279 18.30 15.86 6.17
N VAL A 280 19.33 16.52 6.65
CA VAL A 280 19.21 17.72 7.48
C VAL A 280 19.97 18.85 6.77
N ARG A 281 19.29 19.98 6.60
CA ARG A 281 19.93 21.22 6.18
C ARG A 281 20.52 21.88 7.41
N LEU A 282 21.84 21.92 7.48
CA LEU A 282 22.58 22.38 8.66
C LEU A 282 23.64 23.42 8.31
N MET A 283 24.06 24.16 9.33
CA MET A 283 25.20 25.07 9.28
C MET A 283 25.95 24.95 10.60
N CYS A 284 27.20 24.49 10.53
CA CYS A 284 28.09 24.36 11.68
C CYS A 284 28.93 25.62 11.86
N ALA A 285 29.19 25.99 13.12
CA ALA A 285 29.96 27.19 13.43
C ALA A 285 31.47 27.05 13.14
N ARG A 286 32.02 25.83 13.06
CA ARG A 286 33.45 25.58 12.77
C ARG A 286 33.63 24.29 11.99
N ALA A 287 34.74 24.19 11.26
CA ALA A 287 35.19 22.93 10.67
C ALA A 287 35.83 22.03 11.75
N GLY A 288 35.51 20.72 11.74
CA GLY A 288 36.11 19.69 12.60
C GLY A 288 35.20 19.15 13.72
N GLU A 289 35.09 17.82 13.79
CA GLU A 289 34.31 16.98 14.74
C GLU A 289 32.91 17.51 15.11
N ASN A 290 31.98 17.40 14.18
CA ASN A 290 30.56 17.66 14.42
C ASN A 290 29.84 16.34 14.69
N ARG A 291 29.73 15.97 15.97
CA ARG A 291 29.00 14.79 16.45
C ARG A 291 27.67 15.17 17.06
N PHE A 292 26.62 14.46 16.66
CA PHE A 292 25.25 14.64 17.12
C PHE A 292 24.71 13.32 17.63
N ARG A 293 23.78 13.38 18.59
CA ARG A 293 22.96 12.24 18.98
C ARG A 293 21.61 12.37 18.29
N VAL A 294 21.18 11.28 17.66
CA VAL A 294 19.97 11.21 16.87
C VAL A 294 19.06 10.14 17.45
N PHE A 295 17.76 10.42 17.45
CA PHE A 295 16.71 9.50 17.89
C PHE A 295 15.55 9.55 16.91
N MET A 296 14.93 8.40 16.67
CA MET A 296 13.63 8.29 16.01
C MET A 296 12.63 7.70 17.00
N ASP A 297 11.50 8.37 17.21
CA ASP A 297 10.42 7.97 18.11
C ASP A 297 10.88 7.64 19.55
N TYR A 298 11.93 8.32 20.02
CA TYR A 298 12.57 8.06 21.31
C TYR A 298 13.09 6.61 21.49
N GLY A 299 13.42 5.95 20.38
CA GLY A 299 14.11 4.66 20.35
C GLY A 299 15.59 4.75 20.73
N GLU A 300 16.39 3.76 20.29
CA GLU A 300 17.83 3.75 20.56
C GLU A 300 18.52 4.97 19.95
N GLU A 301 19.39 5.61 20.75
CA GLU A 301 20.22 6.73 20.29
C GLU A 301 21.44 6.22 19.53
N PHE A 302 21.83 6.93 18.47
CA PHE A 302 23.12 6.71 17.82
C PHE A 302 23.84 8.03 17.53
N GLU A 303 25.16 7.95 17.38
CA GLU A 303 25.98 9.10 17.03
C GLU A 303 25.96 9.31 15.51
N TRP A 304 25.77 10.55 15.05
CA TRP A 304 25.93 10.96 13.68
C TRP A 304 27.08 11.95 13.57
N THR A 305 28.07 11.65 12.72
CA THR A 305 29.15 12.58 12.39
C THR A 305 28.93 13.20 11.00
N THR A 306 29.05 14.52 10.92
CA THR A 306 29.14 15.24 9.64
C THR A 306 30.56 15.69 9.35
N ALA A 307 31.03 15.41 8.12
CA ALA A 307 32.37 15.75 7.66
C ALA A 307 32.54 17.22 7.23
N VAL A 308 31.47 18.02 7.28
CA VAL A 308 31.44 19.29 6.57
C VAL A 308 31.86 20.45 7.46
N GLY A 309 32.79 21.25 6.93
CA GLY A 309 33.40 22.38 7.61
C GLY A 309 33.06 23.73 6.99
N GLY A 310 33.20 24.76 7.82
CA GLY A 310 33.35 26.17 7.41
C GLY A 310 32.23 27.09 7.87
N GLU A 311 32.60 28.22 8.44
CA GLU A 311 31.70 29.32 8.78
C GLU A 311 30.98 29.86 7.52
N GLY A 312 29.65 29.98 7.57
CA GLY A 312 28.90 30.90 6.71
C GLY A 312 27.99 30.32 5.62
N GLY A 313 27.87 29.00 5.48
CA GLY A 313 27.03 28.37 4.43
C GLY A 313 26.09 27.28 4.95
N TRP A 314 24.86 27.25 4.42
CA TRP A 314 23.91 26.15 4.62
C TRP A 314 24.23 24.98 3.69
N ILE A 315 24.29 23.78 4.25
CA ILE A 315 24.54 22.55 3.51
C ILE A 315 23.45 21.52 3.81
N TRP A 316 23.23 20.59 2.89
CA TRP A 316 22.48 19.38 3.18
C TRP A 316 23.44 18.25 3.51
N ASP A 317 23.19 17.56 4.61
CA ASP A 317 23.90 16.33 4.93
C ASP A 317 22.93 15.22 5.31
N ARG A 318 23.37 13.98 5.05
CA ARG A 318 22.58 12.77 5.30
C ARG A 318 22.88 12.29 6.72
N VAL A 319 21.84 11.89 7.44
CA VAL A 319 21.98 11.24 8.74
C VAL A 319 22.61 9.87 8.53
N ARG A 320 23.69 9.61 9.25
CA ARG A 320 24.53 8.40 9.15
C ARG A 320 24.93 7.96 10.54
N GLU A 321 25.18 6.68 10.70
CA GLU A 321 25.65 6.15 11.98
C GLU A 321 27.18 6.21 12.04
N GLY A 322 27.70 6.89 13.05
CA GLY A 322 29.11 7.23 13.22
C GLY A 322 29.69 8.01 12.03
N ASP A 323 30.88 7.58 11.62
CA ASP A 323 31.61 8.11 10.45
C ASP A 323 31.35 7.28 9.18
N SER A 324 30.29 6.44 9.17
CA SER A 324 29.95 5.68 7.97
C SER A 324 29.64 6.61 6.81
N GLY A 325 30.00 6.19 5.58
CA GLY A 325 29.62 6.92 4.37
C GLY A 325 28.15 6.70 3.97
N GLU A 326 27.53 5.66 4.52
CA GLU A 326 26.20 5.18 4.13
C GLU A 326 25.08 5.83 4.96
N PRO A 327 24.00 6.35 4.33
CA PRO A 327 22.81 6.85 5.03
C PRO A 327 22.18 5.82 5.96
N HIS A 328 21.81 6.25 7.17
CA HIS A 328 21.07 5.39 8.09
C HIS A 328 19.62 5.23 7.61
N ALA A 329 19.13 3.99 7.55
CA ALA A 329 17.79 3.64 7.10
C ALA A 329 16.86 3.41 8.30
N PHE A 330 15.85 4.25 8.45
CA PHE A 330 14.83 4.15 9.49
C PHE A 330 13.62 3.37 8.97
N TYR A 331 13.27 2.25 9.60
CA TYR A 331 12.01 1.58 9.30
C TYR A 331 10.87 2.24 10.08
N LEU A 332 9.97 2.93 9.37
CA LEU A 332 8.84 3.65 9.95
C LEU A 332 7.53 2.93 9.64
N GLN A 333 6.56 3.05 10.54
CA GLN A 333 5.19 2.66 10.25
C GLN A 333 4.47 3.80 9.55
N LYS A 334 3.29 3.53 8.98
CA LYS A 334 2.42 4.63 8.55
C LYS A 334 1.92 5.39 9.79
N GLY A 335 2.14 6.69 9.84
CA GLY A 335 1.64 7.56 10.91
C GLY A 335 2.60 8.65 11.32
N GLU A 336 2.33 9.26 12.46
CA GLU A 336 3.15 10.31 13.05
C GLU A 336 4.43 9.73 13.67
N HIS A 337 5.55 10.42 13.43
CA HIS A 337 6.87 10.08 13.90
C HIS A 337 7.61 11.33 14.41
N VAL A 338 8.57 11.13 15.30
CA VAL A 338 9.41 12.19 15.86
C VAL A 338 10.87 11.91 15.54
N PHE A 339 11.47 12.77 14.72
CA PHE A 339 12.93 12.82 14.59
C PHE A 339 13.48 13.83 15.58
N ALA A 340 14.31 13.37 16.51
CA ALA A 340 14.94 14.23 17.49
C ALA A 340 16.45 14.28 17.27
N ILE A 341 17.01 15.48 17.40
CA ILE A 341 18.45 15.71 17.32
C ILE A 341 18.92 16.49 18.54
N GLN A 342 19.95 15.95 19.17
CA GLN A 342 20.60 16.53 20.31
C GLN A 342 22.07 16.75 19.98
N GLN A 343 22.59 17.93 20.29
CA GLN A 343 23.98 18.23 19.99
C GLN A 343 24.95 17.75 21.07
N GLY A 344 26.17 17.41 20.66
CA GLY A 344 27.35 17.27 21.51
C GLY A 344 27.97 18.61 21.95
N MET A 345 29.26 18.82 21.66
CA MET A 345 30.06 19.93 22.24
C MET A 345 29.99 21.29 21.51
N GLN A 346 29.60 21.33 20.23
CA GLN A 346 29.60 22.57 19.42
C GLN A 346 28.19 23.17 19.22
N VAL A 347 28.04 24.24 18.44
CA VAL A 347 26.74 24.85 18.08
C VAL A 347 26.30 24.38 16.69
N LEU A 348 25.06 23.91 16.58
CA LEU A 348 24.40 23.43 15.36
C LEU A 348 23.26 24.38 15.05
N ASN A 349 23.21 24.78 13.80
CA ASN A 349 22.08 25.49 13.25
C ASN A 349 21.39 24.54 12.26
N ILE A 350 20.08 24.36 12.42
CA ILE A 350 19.24 23.50 11.58
C ILE A 350 18.19 24.38 10.92
N ASP A 351 18.04 24.22 9.62
CA ASP A 351 17.10 24.99 8.82
C ASP A 351 15.92 24.15 8.35
N ASN A 352 16.20 22.94 7.86
CA ASN A 352 15.17 22.10 7.26
C ASN A 352 15.52 20.62 7.41
N LEU A 353 14.49 19.78 7.38
CA LEU A 353 14.61 18.33 7.35
C LEU A 353 13.89 17.78 6.11
N LEU A 354 14.51 16.79 5.48
CA LEU A 354 13.90 16.01 4.41
C LEU A 354 13.92 14.53 4.81
N VAL A 355 12.73 13.96 4.97
CA VAL A 355 12.54 12.52 5.17
C VAL A 355 12.10 11.90 3.85
N SER A 356 12.83 10.92 3.34
CA SER A 356 12.55 10.34 2.02
C SER A 356 12.84 8.84 1.94
N THR A 357 12.07 8.14 1.13
CA THR A 357 12.35 6.75 0.72
C THR A 357 13.55 6.64 -0.25
N GLN A 358 14.17 7.77 -0.63
CA GLN A 358 15.37 7.82 -1.47
C GLN A 358 16.60 8.26 -0.67
N PRO A 359 17.64 7.41 -0.53
CA PRO A 359 18.87 7.75 0.16
C PRO A 359 19.71 8.80 -0.59
N ASP A 360 19.65 8.79 -1.92
CA ASP A 360 20.46 9.65 -2.79
C ASP A 360 19.72 10.89 -3.30
N ILE A 361 18.65 11.29 -2.63
CA ILE A 361 17.89 12.47 -3.03
C ILE A 361 18.76 13.72 -2.93
N ILE A 362 18.74 14.54 -3.99
CA ILE A 362 19.31 15.89 -3.98
C ILE A 362 18.24 16.82 -3.43
N PRO A 363 18.42 17.42 -2.25
CA PRO A 363 17.37 18.22 -1.63
C PRO A 363 17.11 19.50 -2.42
N SER A 364 15.84 19.70 -2.76
CA SER A 364 15.32 20.96 -3.28
C SER A 364 14.61 21.74 -2.17
N THR A 365 14.46 23.07 -2.31
CA THR A 365 13.35 23.77 -1.65
C THR A 365 12.07 23.33 -2.35
N LEU A 366 11.31 22.43 -1.73
CA LEU A 366 10.01 22.01 -2.22
C LEU A 366 8.97 23.05 -1.81
N TYR A 367 8.16 23.49 -2.76
CA TYR A 367 7.04 24.39 -2.53
C TYR A 367 5.69 23.68 -2.64
N GLU A 368 5.59 22.61 -3.42
CA GLU A 368 4.35 21.85 -3.62
C GLU A 368 4.66 20.45 -4.19
N ASP A 369 4.20 19.39 -3.54
CA ASP A 369 4.21 17.99 -4.04
C ASP A 369 2.84 17.29 -3.97
N GLY A 370 1.81 17.98 -3.49
CA GLY A 370 0.46 17.49 -3.31
C GLY A 370 0.28 16.40 -2.24
N GLU A 371 1.35 15.84 -1.67
CA GLU A 371 1.26 14.58 -0.91
C GLU A 371 0.69 14.75 0.50
N ASP A 372 0.73 15.96 1.05
CA ASP A 372 0.10 16.34 2.31
C ASP A 372 -1.44 16.44 2.23
N GLY A 373 -1.99 16.48 1.01
CA GLY A 373 -3.42 16.68 0.76
C GLY A 373 -3.90 18.13 0.91
N GLY A 374 -2.98 19.06 1.19
CA GLY A 374 -3.20 20.47 1.40
C GLY A 374 -3.20 21.30 0.11
N ILE A 375 -3.49 22.59 0.27
CA ILE A 375 -3.38 23.63 -0.79
C ILE A 375 -2.80 24.93 -0.22
N GLU A 376 -2.11 24.85 0.92
CA GLU A 376 -1.55 25.97 1.65
C GLU A 376 -0.60 26.79 0.74
N GLY A 377 -0.74 28.11 0.76
CA GLY A 377 0.04 29.01 -0.10
C GLY A 377 -0.47 29.18 -1.53
N TRP A 378 -1.49 28.43 -1.96
CA TRP A 378 -2.17 28.66 -3.24
C TRP A 378 -3.28 29.71 -3.15
N GLU A 379 -3.31 30.65 -4.10
CA GLU A 379 -4.37 31.64 -4.26
C GLU A 379 -4.85 31.74 -5.72
N VAL A 380 -6.15 31.99 -5.93
CA VAL A 380 -6.68 32.38 -7.24
C VAL A 380 -6.48 33.89 -7.41
N VAL A 381 -5.59 34.29 -8.32
CA VAL A 381 -5.20 35.70 -8.51
C VAL A 381 -5.92 36.39 -9.66
N ASP A 382 -6.55 35.64 -10.56
CA ASP A 382 -7.45 36.18 -11.58
C ASP A 382 -8.79 35.43 -11.51
N LEU A 383 -9.77 36.06 -10.87
CA LEU A 383 -11.10 35.52 -10.59
C LEU A 383 -12.10 35.76 -11.73
N THR A 384 -11.66 36.28 -12.89
CA THR A 384 -12.55 36.60 -14.00
C THR A 384 -12.29 35.72 -15.22
N PRO A 385 -13.27 34.91 -15.68
CA PRO A 385 -14.60 34.69 -15.12
C PRO A 385 -14.58 34.01 -13.74
N LYS A 386 -15.67 34.20 -12.98
CA LYS A 386 -15.88 33.54 -11.68
C LYS A 386 -15.93 32.01 -11.84
N GLY A 387 -15.61 31.28 -10.77
CA GLY A 387 -15.69 29.82 -10.73
C GLY A 387 -14.34 29.10 -10.84
N ALA A 388 -13.22 29.82 -10.76
CA ALA A 388 -11.91 29.20 -10.64
C ALA A 388 -11.71 28.60 -9.23
N GLU A 389 -11.11 27.42 -9.18
CA GLU A 389 -10.97 26.61 -7.96
C GLU A 389 -9.60 25.91 -7.94
N ILE A 390 -9.09 25.66 -6.74
CA ILE A 390 -7.86 24.92 -6.47
C ILE A 390 -8.23 23.76 -5.56
N THR A 391 -7.88 22.54 -5.96
CA THR A 391 -8.17 21.34 -5.18
C THR A 391 -6.97 20.40 -5.17
N ASN A 392 -6.79 19.64 -4.10
CA ASN A 392 -5.80 18.57 -4.03
C ASN A 392 -6.49 17.21 -4.24
N ILE A 393 -6.14 16.53 -5.33
CA ILE A 393 -6.79 15.28 -5.76
C ILE A 393 -5.77 14.16 -5.94
N TYR A 394 -6.22 12.91 -5.82
CA TYR A 394 -5.39 11.76 -6.22
C TYR A 394 -5.49 11.53 -7.73
N ASP A 395 -4.38 11.66 -8.45
CA ASP A 395 -4.30 11.35 -9.89
C ASP A 395 -3.87 9.89 -10.08
N SER A 396 -4.77 9.05 -10.58
CA SER A 396 -4.51 7.62 -10.77
C SER A 396 -3.50 7.33 -11.89
N GLY A 397 -3.39 8.18 -12.89
CA GLY A 397 -2.42 8.05 -13.98
C GLY A 397 -0.99 8.36 -13.50
N ARG A 398 -0.86 9.28 -12.54
CA ARG A 398 0.40 9.63 -11.89
C ARG A 398 0.72 8.80 -10.65
N GLN A 399 -0.30 8.19 -10.04
CA GLN A 399 -0.24 7.53 -8.74
C GLN A 399 0.30 8.42 -7.62
N SER A 400 -0.12 9.67 -7.62
CA SER A 400 0.32 10.73 -6.72
C SER A 400 -0.88 11.62 -6.41
N ARG A 401 -0.88 12.26 -5.25
CA ARG A 401 -1.72 13.44 -5.08
C ARG A 401 -1.11 14.60 -5.88
N VAL A 402 -1.97 15.49 -6.36
CA VAL A 402 -1.59 16.63 -7.21
C VAL A 402 -2.52 17.81 -6.95
N VAL A 403 -2.05 19.01 -7.27
CA VAL A 403 -2.89 20.21 -7.24
C VAL A 403 -3.57 20.38 -8.59
N GLN A 404 -4.90 20.35 -8.58
CA GLN A 404 -5.77 20.61 -9.71
C GLN A 404 -6.19 22.07 -9.70
N LEU A 405 -5.86 22.76 -10.80
CA LEU A 405 -6.22 24.15 -11.08
C LEU A 405 -7.36 24.16 -12.10
N SER A 406 -8.56 24.57 -11.66
CA SER A 406 -9.79 24.52 -12.46
C SER A 406 -10.31 25.92 -12.74
N GLY A 407 -10.69 26.22 -13.99
CA GLY A 407 -11.21 27.54 -14.36
C GLY A 407 -11.51 27.65 -15.86
N SER A 408 -11.63 28.88 -16.35
CA SER A 408 -11.85 29.21 -17.76
C SER A 408 -10.53 29.30 -18.56
N GLY A 409 -9.65 28.31 -18.38
CA GLY A 409 -8.36 28.21 -19.06
C GLY A 409 -7.47 29.44 -18.83
N MET A 410 -6.94 30.01 -19.92
CA MET A 410 -6.03 31.16 -19.88
C MET A 410 -6.62 32.45 -19.28
N LYS A 411 -7.93 32.51 -19.00
CA LYS A 411 -8.54 33.68 -18.34
C LYS A 411 -8.29 33.71 -16.85
N ASN A 412 -8.13 32.56 -16.20
CA ASN A 412 -7.86 32.48 -14.77
C ASN A 412 -6.37 32.21 -14.50
N ALA A 413 -5.90 32.66 -13.35
CA ALA A 413 -4.54 32.47 -12.89
C ALA A 413 -4.51 32.11 -11.40
N PHE A 414 -3.54 31.28 -11.05
CA PHE A 414 -3.34 30.66 -9.76
C PHE A 414 -1.90 30.91 -9.34
N ARG A 415 -1.67 31.33 -8.10
CA ARG A 415 -0.32 31.65 -7.62
C ARG A 415 0.00 30.82 -6.40
N LEU A 416 1.20 30.26 -6.39
CA LEU A 416 1.82 29.64 -5.25
C LEU A 416 2.82 30.61 -4.60
N ARG A 417 2.67 30.78 -3.29
CA ARG A 417 3.50 31.58 -2.40
C ARG A 417 3.93 30.70 -1.21
N SER A 418 4.55 31.28 -0.19
CA SER A 418 4.72 30.61 1.11
C SER A 418 3.34 30.33 1.72
N GLU A 419 3.25 29.43 2.71
CA GLU A 419 1.95 29.11 3.35
C GLU A 419 1.25 30.33 3.96
N ASP A 420 2.01 31.33 4.41
CA ASP A 420 1.51 32.62 4.91
C ASP A 420 1.21 33.64 3.78
N TYR A 421 1.20 33.19 2.52
CA TYR A 421 1.02 33.96 1.29
C TYR A 421 2.11 35.01 1.01
N SER A 422 3.20 35.03 1.78
CA SER A 422 4.34 35.88 1.53
C SER A 422 5.19 35.39 0.33
N LYS A 423 6.05 36.27 -0.20
CA LYS A 423 7.00 35.88 -1.26
C LYS A 423 7.95 34.81 -0.74
N TRP A 424 8.26 33.83 -1.57
CA TRP A 424 9.26 32.79 -1.28
C TRP A 424 10.62 33.36 -0.88
N SER A 425 11.00 34.51 -1.44
CA SER A 425 12.23 35.24 -1.11
C SER A 425 13.50 34.39 -1.17
N ASN A 426 13.51 33.33 -1.98
CA ASN A 426 14.62 32.39 -2.04
C ASN A 426 15.80 33.01 -2.79
N ALA A 427 16.91 33.20 -2.07
CA ALA A 427 18.12 33.84 -2.57
C ALA A 427 19.25 32.87 -2.95
N SER A 428 19.02 31.57 -2.86
CA SER A 428 20.11 30.56 -2.93
C SER A 428 19.96 29.53 -4.04
N ARG A 429 18.73 29.25 -4.50
CA ARG A 429 18.44 28.20 -5.49
C ARG A 429 17.74 28.77 -6.71
N PHE A 430 18.29 28.54 -7.90
CA PHE A 430 17.80 29.13 -9.15
C PHE A 430 17.45 28.10 -10.24
N VAL A 431 17.56 26.80 -9.95
CA VAL A 431 17.08 25.76 -10.87
C VAL A 431 15.65 25.37 -10.48
N LEU A 432 14.67 25.80 -11.27
CA LEU A 432 13.27 25.47 -11.05
C LEU A 432 12.94 24.12 -11.70
N GLU A 433 12.42 23.20 -10.90
CA GLU A 433 11.76 21.99 -11.37
C GLU A 433 10.26 22.08 -11.07
N TRP A 434 9.43 21.67 -12.01
CA TRP A 434 8.01 21.45 -11.77
C TRP A 434 7.49 20.38 -12.71
N SER A 435 6.47 19.67 -12.26
CA SER A 435 5.68 18.77 -13.07
C SER A 435 4.31 19.35 -13.37
N MET A 436 3.79 19.10 -14.57
CA MET A 436 2.44 19.52 -14.92
C MET A 436 1.80 18.61 -15.98
N SER A 437 0.47 18.64 -16.04
CA SER A 437 -0.36 17.98 -17.04
C SER A 437 -1.49 18.91 -17.46
N PHE A 438 -1.37 19.48 -18.65
CA PHE A 438 -2.31 20.43 -19.25
C PHE A 438 -2.64 19.96 -20.66
N ASP A 439 -3.91 20.00 -21.04
CA ASP A 439 -4.44 19.63 -22.36
C ASP A 439 -4.90 20.85 -23.17
N ASP A 440 -4.70 22.05 -22.63
CA ASP A 440 -4.92 23.34 -23.28
C ASP A 440 -3.74 24.30 -22.99
N SER A 441 -3.74 25.45 -23.65
CA SER A 441 -2.71 26.48 -23.53
C SER A 441 -2.57 27.00 -22.10
N PHE A 442 -1.33 27.28 -21.71
CA PHE A 442 -0.99 27.80 -20.39
C PHE A 442 0.20 28.77 -20.42
N VAL A 443 0.38 29.50 -19.34
CA VAL A 443 1.61 30.24 -19.02
C VAL A 443 2.02 29.92 -17.59
N VAL A 444 3.22 29.40 -17.41
CA VAL A 444 3.90 29.37 -16.11
C VAL A 444 4.76 30.63 -16.00
N ALA A 445 4.60 31.41 -14.95
CA ALA A 445 5.35 32.63 -14.70
C ALA A 445 6.09 32.54 -13.36
N VAL A 446 7.38 32.86 -13.37
CA VAL A 446 8.26 32.87 -12.22
C VAL A 446 8.69 34.30 -11.93
N ASP A 447 8.31 34.78 -10.75
CA ASP A 447 8.63 36.13 -10.30
C ASP A 447 10.04 36.15 -9.73
N VAL A 448 10.96 36.93 -10.32
CA VAL A 448 12.32 37.08 -9.83
C VAL A 448 12.66 38.54 -9.56
N GLU A 449 13.45 38.76 -8.52
CA GLU A 449 14.14 40.03 -8.27
C GLU A 449 15.56 39.92 -8.78
N THR A 450 15.99 40.90 -9.57
CA THR A 450 17.34 40.96 -10.13
C THR A 450 18.08 42.18 -9.60
N ASP A 451 19.39 42.24 -9.83
CA ASP A 451 20.21 43.43 -9.60
C ASP A 451 19.76 44.67 -10.41
N GLN A 452 18.88 44.50 -11.40
CA GLN A 452 18.24 45.56 -12.16
C GLN A 452 16.70 45.53 -12.06
N GLY A 453 16.20 45.14 -10.89
CA GLY A 453 14.79 45.15 -10.52
C GLY A 453 14.02 43.91 -10.95
N TYR A 454 12.70 43.98 -10.87
CA TYR A 454 11.82 42.83 -11.09
C TYR A 454 11.82 42.31 -12.54
N ARG A 455 11.77 40.98 -12.70
CA ARG A 455 11.48 40.27 -13.95
C ARG A 455 10.46 39.15 -13.73
N SER A 456 9.67 38.85 -14.76
CA SER A 456 8.75 37.71 -14.84
C SER A 456 9.22 36.78 -15.96
N LEU A 457 9.80 35.64 -15.61
CA LEU A 457 10.20 34.61 -16.58
C LEU A 457 8.99 33.73 -16.87
N ARG A 458 8.57 33.67 -18.14
CA ARG A 458 7.32 33.02 -18.58
C ARG A 458 7.61 31.86 -19.52
N TYR A 459 6.96 30.73 -19.26
CA TYR A 459 7.10 29.50 -20.02
C TYR A 459 5.74 29.08 -20.60
N SER A 460 5.70 28.82 -21.90
CA SER A 460 4.46 28.50 -22.62
C SER A 460 4.63 27.31 -23.58
N PRO A 461 3.55 26.60 -23.96
CA PRO A 461 3.60 25.43 -24.85
C PRO A 461 3.78 25.84 -26.32
N VAL A 462 4.89 26.50 -26.65
CA VAL A 462 5.25 26.95 -28.00
C VAL A 462 6.65 26.48 -28.39
N ASN A 463 6.92 26.29 -29.69
CA ASN A 463 8.19 25.78 -30.22
C ASN A 463 9.23 26.88 -30.50
N ARG A 464 9.15 28.02 -29.80
CA ARG A 464 10.08 29.13 -29.97
C ARG A 464 10.32 29.81 -28.63
N ASP A 465 11.46 30.48 -28.50
CA ASP A 465 11.76 31.37 -27.38
C ASP A 465 11.54 32.80 -27.85
N PRO A 466 10.40 33.46 -27.55
CA PRO A 466 10.18 34.84 -27.94
C PRO A 466 11.14 35.81 -27.24
N LEU A 467 11.74 35.38 -26.12
CA LEU A 467 12.58 36.11 -25.17
C LEU A 467 11.91 37.30 -24.50
N GLY A 468 10.98 38.00 -25.16
CA GLY A 468 10.27 39.15 -24.62
C GLY A 468 11.15 40.40 -24.50
N GLU A 469 10.56 41.50 -24.03
CA GLU A 469 11.25 42.76 -23.78
C GLU A 469 10.92 43.31 -22.38
N GLY A 470 11.83 44.12 -21.83
CA GLY A 470 11.63 44.79 -20.55
C GLY A 470 11.48 43.84 -19.37
N LYS A 471 10.38 43.94 -18.63
CA LYS A 471 10.16 43.16 -17.38
C LYS A 471 9.68 41.73 -17.60
N ILE A 472 9.26 41.37 -18.82
CA ILE A 472 8.71 40.05 -19.13
C ILE A 472 9.68 39.33 -20.03
N VAL A 473 10.17 38.18 -19.57
CA VAL A 473 11.06 37.29 -20.31
C VAL A 473 10.29 36.03 -20.70
N GLN A 474 10.42 35.54 -21.93
CA GLN A 474 9.56 34.45 -22.43
C GLN A 474 10.31 33.31 -23.11
N PHE A 475 9.90 32.07 -22.80
CA PHE A 475 10.48 30.84 -23.31
C PHE A 475 9.41 29.83 -23.75
N GLY A 476 9.75 29.01 -24.74
CA GLY A 476 8.93 27.92 -25.24
C GLY A 476 9.30 26.59 -24.59
N LEU A 477 8.30 25.84 -24.13
CA LEU A 477 8.44 24.47 -23.64
C LEU A 477 8.17 23.41 -24.73
N GLY A 478 7.84 23.85 -25.94
CA GLY A 478 7.38 23.02 -27.03
C GLY A 478 5.87 22.76 -27.01
N LYS A 479 5.25 22.65 -28.19
CA LYS A 479 3.80 22.49 -28.35
C LYS A 479 3.22 21.25 -27.69
N ARG A 480 4.04 20.21 -27.53
CA ARG A 480 3.62 18.98 -26.85
C ARG A 480 3.40 19.21 -25.37
N ALA A 481 3.92 20.26 -24.77
CA ALA A 481 3.75 20.54 -23.34
C ALA A 481 2.27 20.66 -22.90
N ALA A 482 1.34 20.89 -23.84
CA ALA A 482 -0.10 21.03 -23.60
C ALA A 482 -0.93 19.89 -24.26
N ASP A 483 -0.43 18.64 -24.29
CA ASP A 483 -1.14 17.50 -24.88
C ASP A 483 -1.83 16.57 -23.85
N GLY A 484 -1.96 17.03 -22.60
CA GLY A 484 -2.58 16.28 -21.51
C GLY A 484 -1.68 15.21 -20.88
N ALA A 485 -0.45 15.01 -21.37
CA ALA A 485 0.50 14.11 -20.72
C ALA A 485 1.31 14.80 -19.63
N TRP A 486 1.54 14.09 -18.52
CA TRP A 486 2.44 14.54 -17.45
C TRP A 486 3.86 14.74 -17.97
N ARG A 487 4.45 15.90 -17.67
CA ARG A 487 5.85 16.23 -17.94
C ARG A 487 6.47 16.91 -16.75
N THR A 488 7.78 16.72 -16.60
CA THR A 488 8.61 17.46 -15.67
C THR A 488 9.52 18.39 -16.47
N PHE A 489 9.52 19.66 -16.11
CA PHE A 489 10.37 20.69 -16.69
C PHE A 489 11.41 21.08 -15.66
N VAL A 490 12.65 21.26 -16.11
CA VAL A 490 13.77 21.74 -15.31
C VAL A 490 14.38 22.92 -16.04
N ARG A 491 14.42 24.08 -15.39
CA ARG A 491 14.93 25.34 -15.96
C ARG A 491 15.92 25.98 -15.00
N ASP A 492 17.13 26.22 -15.48
CA ASP A 492 18.04 27.13 -14.83
C ASP A 492 17.57 28.56 -15.11
N LEU A 493 16.97 29.21 -14.11
CA LEU A 493 16.39 30.53 -14.24
C LEU A 493 17.45 31.59 -14.53
N GLN A 494 18.66 31.43 -13.97
CA GLN A 494 19.76 32.37 -14.18
C GLN A 494 20.29 32.26 -15.61
N ALA A 495 20.50 31.03 -16.10
CA ALA A 495 20.90 30.81 -17.48
C ALA A 495 19.83 31.28 -18.49
N ASP A 496 18.56 31.06 -18.16
CA ASP A 496 17.46 31.56 -18.97
C ASP A 496 17.43 33.09 -19.03
N LEU A 497 17.54 33.75 -17.88
CA LEU A 497 17.61 35.21 -17.83
C LEU A 497 18.82 35.74 -18.61
N GLU A 498 20.01 35.16 -18.41
CA GLU A 498 21.24 35.57 -19.09
C GLU A 498 21.12 35.46 -20.61
N ARG A 499 20.45 34.42 -21.11
CA ARG A 499 20.20 34.24 -22.54
C ARG A 499 19.29 35.30 -23.13
N ALA A 500 18.30 35.78 -22.38
CA ALA A 500 17.36 36.80 -22.85
C ALA A 500 17.86 38.23 -22.61
N GLN A 501 18.54 38.45 -21.49
CA GLN A 501 19.02 39.74 -20.99
C GLN A 501 20.39 39.55 -20.33
N PRO A 502 21.49 39.55 -21.13
CA PRO A 502 22.83 39.27 -20.62
C PRO A 502 23.28 40.24 -19.53
N GLY A 503 23.98 39.70 -18.53
CA GLY A 503 24.57 40.44 -17.41
C GLY A 503 23.66 40.68 -16.22
N LEU A 504 22.36 40.33 -16.29
CA LEU A 504 21.44 40.47 -15.16
C LEU A 504 21.58 39.28 -14.20
N LYS A 505 21.65 39.58 -12.90
CA LYS A 505 21.77 38.56 -11.85
C LYS A 505 20.49 38.43 -11.06
N ILE A 506 20.00 37.20 -10.91
CA ILE A 506 18.89 36.90 -10.00
C ILE A 506 19.40 37.01 -8.57
N LEU A 507 18.71 37.82 -7.77
CA LEU A 507 18.93 37.96 -6.34
C LEU A 507 17.96 37.08 -5.55
N LYS A 508 16.69 37.01 -5.98
CA LYS A 508 15.65 36.22 -5.32
C LYS A 508 14.64 35.65 -6.30
N VAL A 509 14.18 34.43 -6.05
CA VAL A 509 12.95 33.86 -6.64
C VAL A 509 11.82 34.06 -5.64
N ASN A 510 10.76 34.72 -6.08
CA ASN A 510 9.72 35.23 -5.20
C ASN A 510 8.43 34.41 -5.25
N GLY A 511 8.13 33.72 -6.35
CA GLY A 511 6.92 32.91 -6.45
C GLY A 511 6.68 32.33 -7.83
N PHE A 512 5.62 31.54 -7.93
CA PHE A 512 5.24 30.78 -9.11
C PHE A 512 3.75 31.00 -9.40
N THR A 513 3.42 31.39 -10.63
CA THR A 513 2.04 31.64 -11.06
C THR A 513 1.74 30.81 -12.30
N VAL A 514 0.59 30.15 -12.33
CA VAL A 514 0.09 29.43 -13.49
C VAL A 514 -1.16 30.14 -14.00
N ARG A 515 -1.19 30.45 -15.30
CA ARG A 515 -2.38 30.86 -16.03
C ARG A 515 -2.78 29.72 -16.95
N GLY A 516 -4.05 29.30 -16.92
CA GLY A 516 -4.50 28.06 -17.56
C GLY A 516 -5.17 27.10 -16.57
N SER A 517 -5.78 26.03 -17.07
CA SER A 517 -6.42 24.99 -16.25
C SER A 517 -5.77 23.63 -16.52
N GLY A 518 -5.51 22.87 -15.46
CA GLY A 518 -4.74 21.63 -15.54
C GLY A 518 -4.23 21.20 -14.16
N LYS A 519 -3.23 20.31 -14.12
CA LYS A 519 -2.66 19.78 -12.88
C LYS A 519 -1.19 20.12 -12.75
N VAL A 520 -0.74 20.41 -11.53
CA VAL A 520 0.66 20.68 -11.20
C VAL A 520 1.11 19.86 -9.99
N ASP A 521 2.41 19.58 -9.94
CA ASP A 521 3.06 18.78 -8.90
C ASP A 521 4.59 19.02 -8.91
N ASP A 522 5.31 18.59 -7.86
CA ASP A 522 6.76 18.70 -7.65
C ASP A 522 7.38 20.09 -7.92
N ILE A 523 6.71 21.17 -7.53
CA ILE A 523 7.23 22.53 -7.72
C ILE A 523 8.35 22.75 -6.71
N SER A 524 9.58 22.92 -7.20
CA SER A 524 10.76 23.02 -6.34
C SER A 524 11.88 23.85 -6.95
N LEU A 525 12.70 24.47 -6.10
CA LEU A 525 13.96 25.10 -6.49
C LEU A 525 15.14 24.28 -6.00
N LYS A 526 16.10 24.03 -6.89
CA LYS A 526 17.30 23.22 -6.65
C LYS A 526 18.55 24.08 -6.73
N ASP A 527 19.60 23.60 -6.08
CA ASP A 527 20.95 24.09 -6.31
C ASP A 527 21.33 23.79 -7.78
N ALA A 528 22.16 24.65 -8.38
CA ALA A 528 22.71 24.36 -9.70
C ALA A 528 23.62 23.12 -9.61
N ALA A 529 23.45 22.19 -10.54
CA ALA A 529 24.18 20.92 -10.57
C ALA A 529 25.67 21.10 -10.87
#